data_AF-A0A101FJ30-F1
#
_entry.id   AF-A0A101FJ30-F1
#
_cell.length_a   1.000
_cell.length_b   1.000
_cell.length_c   1.000
_cell.angle_alpha   90.00
_cell.angle_beta   90.00
_cell.angle_gamma   90.00
#
_symmetry.space_group_name_H-M   'P 1'
#
loop_
_entity.id
_entity.type
_entity.pdbx_description
1 polymer ?
#
loop_
_entity_poly.entity_id
_entity_poly.type
_entity_poly.pdbx_seq_one_letter_code
_entity_poly.pdbx_strand_id
1 'polypeptide(L)'
;MKKKTLYFSFLLLSLLLLTTGLLAATSKRVIGSLPSQDLSFKEWKQKASFNEYCMSCHKIELSKTLKSGEKLNLKVNLNEIKQSVHSNFQCIVCHSDFSKTKHPSYTFKNKREYAANLSKQICQKCHTDATLRRNQVHYTISKTASCIECHGYHGVKPAKIGKNLPENQYCLTCHSKSITKKLENGEVLSVKVDGSHLLSSVHKDLKCTDCHKGYSKTEHPIKKIASLKEYRKQAIEICKQCHTKEVDQFNKSIHAKAFYQGKEKAPDCIRCHDYHKVARILPNNELKFNLCASCHGEEAKAYKDSIHFKALSESKPNAPNCSNCHKAHDVLPVSMAKLNDSCLSCHKDSKKAHSKWLYNPPFTLESFVDVHFKSASCSVCHAKGEKAVMLSLVDKAKKTGITVEDLSKALNWPVEEVKNKIDLNKDGLVQEKEFWQFLNTVKQKVKVELKGRLDLVNSNDAHKILSKKEAIKDCTVCHSSEAKFAGVLEISKEGDKTLKTLVDRKILNSVYAIPNVRDFYVLGLSRISVLDILFVLAVVCGIGFGLGHLSLRIITTPIRRKRREGK
;
A
#
# COMPACT_ATOMS: atom_id res chain seq x y z
N MET A 1 23.60 21.82 -48.68
CA MET A 1 23.70 23.21 -48.16
C MET A 1 24.34 23.11 -46.77
N LYS A 2 25.65 23.26 -46.51
CA LYS A 2 26.71 24.21 -46.95
C LYS A 2 26.56 25.65 -46.42
N LYS A 3 27.20 25.91 -45.27
CA LYS A 3 27.85 27.13 -44.70
C LYS A 3 28.24 26.79 -43.24
N LYS A 4 29.42 27.00 -42.63
CA LYS A 4 30.74 27.53 -43.05
C LYS A 4 30.75 29.01 -43.50
N THR A 5 31.65 29.91 -43.06
CA THR A 5 32.94 29.84 -42.29
C THR A 5 33.11 31.20 -41.55
N LEU A 6 33.80 31.35 -40.40
CA LEU A 6 35.15 31.92 -40.12
C LEU A 6 35.15 32.18 -38.58
N TYR A 7 36.13 31.95 -37.70
CA TYR A 7 37.60 32.02 -37.69
C TYR A 7 38.21 33.41 -37.91
N PHE A 8 38.76 34.00 -36.84
CA PHE A 8 40.06 34.69 -36.87
C PHE A 8 40.69 34.71 -35.46
N SER A 9 41.98 34.35 -35.39
CA SER A 9 42.83 34.49 -34.20
C SER A 9 43.70 35.74 -34.34
N PHE A 10 44.16 36.32 -33.24
CA PHE A 10 45.35 37.18 -33.25
C PHE A 10 46.27 36.84 -32.08
N LEU A 11 47.56 36.72 -32.38
CA LEU A 11 48.69 36.40 -31.51
C LEU A 11 49.91 37.13 -32.11
N LEU A 12 51.01 37.22 -31.36
CA LEU A 12 52.28 37.92 -31.68
C LEU A 12 52.23 39.46 -31.53
N LEU A 13 53.30 40.15 -31.12
CA LEU A 13 54.57 39.76 -30.44
C LEU A 13 55.30 41.06 -30.03
N SER A 14 56.02 41.08 -28.92
CA SER A 14 57.28 41.84 -28.81
C SER A 14 58.15 41.27 -27.69
N LEU A 15 59.48 41.31 -27.88
CA LEU A 15 60.43 40.38 -27.28
C LEU A 15 61.64 41.14 -26.69
N LEU A 16 62.18 40.63 -25.58
CA LEU A 16 63.53 40.82 -25.02
C LEU A 16 64.19 42.21 -25.01
N LEU A 17 64.72 42.58 -23.84
CA LEU A 17 66.18 42.78 -23.70
C LEU A 17 66.61 42.51 -22.26
N LEU A 18 67.77 41.86 -22.09
CA LEU A 18 68.39 41.61 -20.78
C LEU A 18 69.16 42.84 -20.31
N THR A 19 69.37 42.97 -19.00
CA THR A 19 70.73 42.92 -18.41
C THR A 19 70.70 42.83 -16.89
N THR A 20 71.72 42.16 -16.34
CA THR A 20 71.96 41.95 -14.90
C THR A 20 72.59 43.18 -14.24
N GLY A 21 72.25 43.46 -12.98
CA GLY A 21 72.89 44.54 -12.20
C GLY A 21 72.68 44.42 -10.70
N LEU A 22 73.63 43.79 -10.01
CA LEU A 22 73.72 43.73 -8.55
C LEU A 22 74.14 45.11 -8.02
N LEU A 23 73.46 45.69 -7.01
CA LEU A 23 74.12 46.62 -6.05
C LEU A 23 73.28 46.94 -4.79
N ALA A 24 73.97 46.80 -3.66
CA ALA A 24 73.72 47.21 -2.28
C ALA A 24 72.47 48.05 -1.94
N ALA A 25 71.71 47.55 -0.96
CA ALA A 25 70.80 48.36 -0.16
C ALA A 25 71.57 49.21 0.88
N THR A 26 71.40 50.53 0.86
CA THR A 26 71.74 51.41 1.99
C THR A 26 70.52 52.21 2.41
N SER A 27 69.83 51.75 3.46
CA SER A 27 68.71 52.46 4.05
C SER A 27 69.19 53.72 4.78
N LYS A 28 68.99 54.90 4.19
CA LYS A 28 69.13 56.17 4.90
C LYS A 28 67.91 56.40 5.78
N ARG A 29 68.14 56.30 7.09
CA ARG A 29 67.17 56.49 8.17
C ARG A 29 66.65 57.93 8.19
N VAL A 30 65.50 58.19 7.57
CA VAL A 30 64.75 59.44 7.78
C VAL A 30 63.88 59.27 9.02
N ILE A 31 64.22 60.00 10.08
CA ILE A 31 63.47 60.01 11.34
C ILE A 31 62.24 60.91 11.15
N GLY A 32 61.16 60.32 10.62
CA GLY A 32 59.83 60.89 10.69
C GLY A 32 59.15 60.45 11.98
N SER A 33 58.78 61.41 12.84
CA SER A 33 58.20 61.16 14.16
C SER A 33 56.84 60.44 14.09
N LEU A 34 56.78 59.22 14.65
CA LEU A 34 55.53 58.54 14.96
C LEU A 34 54.77 59.32 16.06
N PRO A 35 53.48 59.62 15.90
CA PRO A 35 52.65 60.08 16.99
C PRO A 35 52.45 58.94 17.99
N SER A 36 52.98 59.11 19.20
CA SER A 36 52.86 58.15 20.29
C SER A 36 51.43 58.05 20.82
N GLN A 37 50.71 56.99 20.48
CA GLN A 37 49.56 56.49 21.25
C GLN A 37 49.55 54.96 21.30
N ASP A 38 50.56 54.37 21.95
CA ASP A 38 50.41 53.05 22.58
C ASP A 38 49.39 53.18 23.72
N LEU A 39 48.10 53.17 23.38
CA LEU A 39 47.06 52.81 24.32
C LEU A 39 47.39 51.42 24.82
N SER A 40 47.68 51.27 26.11
CA SER A 40 47.90 49.95 26.68
C SER A 40 46.67 49.08 26.37
N PHE A 41 46.85 47.77 26.20
CA PHE A 41 45.75 46.88 25.84
C PHE A 41 44.54 47.01 26.80
N LYS A 42 44.80 47.39 28.06
CA LYS A 42 43.80 47.71 29.09
C LYS A 42 43.00 48.99 28.77
N GLU A 43 43.63 50.04 28.27
CA GLU A 43 43.01 51.31 27.88
C GLU A 43 42.28 51.21 26.53
N TRP A 44 42.88 50.55 25.53
CA TRP A 44 42.20 50.24 24.27
C TRP A 44 40.92 49.44 24.54
N LYS A 45 41.01 48.41 25.40
CA LYS A 45 39.86 47.61 25.82
C LYS A 45 38.76 48.45 26.47
N GLN A 46 39.09 49.49 27.23
CA GLN A 46 38.09 50.39 27.81
C GLN A 46 37.41 51.24 26.72
N LYS A 47 38.18 51.85 25.81
CA LYS A 47 37.68 52.78 24.77
C LYS A 47 36.98 52.11 23.58
N ALA A 48 37.39 50.92 23.16
CA ALA A 48 36.82 50.23 21.99
C ALA A 48 35.32 49.92 22.15
N SER A 49 34.54 50.00 21.06
CA SER A 49 33.15 49.56 21.07
C SER A 49 33.04 48.05 21.29
N PHE A 50 31.85 47.57 21.66
CA PHE A 50 31.61 46.13 21.83
C PHE A 50 31.82 45.35 20.53
N ASN A 51 31.40 45.90 19.38
CA ASN A 51 31.61 45.28 18.08
C ASN A 51 33.11 45.20 17.73
N GLU A 52 33.88 46.27 17.91
CA GLU A 52 35.35 46.25 17.66
C GLU A 52 36.06 45.26 18.59
N TYR A 53 35.69 45.24 19.87
CA TYR A 53 36.25 44.31 20.84
C TYR A 53 35.99 42.85 20.45
N CYS A 54 34.73 42.48 20.18
CA CYS A 54 34.38 41.11 19.77
C CYS A 54 35.08 40.72 18.46
N MET A 55 35.10 41.61 17.48
CA MET A 55 35.67 41.34 16.15
C MET A 55 37.20 41.30 16.13
N SER A 56 37.89 41.73 17.20
CA SER A 56 39.34 41.52 17.33
C SER A 56 39.72 40.04 17.23
N CYS A 57 38.94 39.15 17.86
CA CYS A 57 39.08 37.70 17.80
C CYS A 57 38.11 37.05 16.80
N HIS A 58 36.83 37.46 16.78
CA HIS A 58 35.80 36.77 15.98
C HIS A 58 35.90 36.99 14.45
N LYS A 59 36.83 37.83 13.96
CA LYS A 59 37.10 37.97 12.51
C LYS A 59 37.92 36.82 11.91
N ILE A 60 38.73 36.12 12.72
CA ILE A 60 39.61 35.02 12.26
C ILE A 60 38.89 33.66 12.34
N GLU A 61 39.45 32.64 11.69
CA GLU A 61 38.92 31.27 11.73
C GLU A 61 39.08 30.66 13.14
N LEU A 62 38.02 30.76 13.94
CA LEU A 62 37.94 30.15 15.27
C LEU A 62 36.91 29.03 15.26
N SER A 63 37.20 27.92 15.95
CA SER A 63 36.23 26.85 16.13
C SER A 63 36.31 26.24 17.53
N LYS A 64 35.18 25.68 17.98
CA LYS A 64 35.05 24.97 19.26
C LYS A 64 34.49 23.58 19.03
N THR A 65 35.17 22.56 19.54
CA THR A 65 34.67 21.19 19.54
C THR A 65 33.62 21.02 20.65
N LEU A 66 32.45 20.46 20.32
CA LEU A 66 31.38 20.12 21.26
C LEU A 66 31.60 18.72 21.86
N LYS A 67 30.85 18.35 22.90
CA LYS A 67 30.99 17.03 23.56
C LYS A 67 30.70 15.85 22.60
N SER A 68 29.96 16.08 21.51
CA SER A 68 29.72 15.13 20.43
C SER A 68 30.88 14.95 19.44
N GLY A 69 31.97 15.72 19.56
CA GLY A 69 33.04 15.81 18.56
C GLY A 69 32.74 16.78 17.41
N GLU A 70 31.52 17.32 17.31
CA GLU A 70 31.17 18.29 16.28
C GLU A 70 31.93 19.62 16.47
N LYS A 71 32.58 20.13 15.41
CA LYS A 71 33.19 21.47 15.42
C LYS A 71 32.15 22.55 15.09
N LEU A 72 31.97 23.50 16.00
CA LEU A 72 31.20 24.73 15.85
C LEU A 72 32.13 25.86 15.36
N ASN A 73 31.80 26.52 14.24
CA ASN A 73 32.53 27.71 13.79
C ASN A 73 32.11 28.92 14.64
N LEU A 74 33.09 29.71 15.09
CA LEU A 74 32.92 30.92 15.90
C LEU A 74 33.29 32.21 15.14
N LYS A 75 33.73 32.11 13.89
CA LYS A 75 33.97 33.26 13.02
C LYS A 75 32.65 33.99 12.74
N VAL A 76 32.72 35.32 12.75
CA VAL A 76 31.59 36.22 12.51
C VAL A 76 31.89 37.09 11.29
N ASN A 77 30.87 37.29 10.45
CA ASN A 77 30.93 38.19 9.32
C ASN A 77 30.03 39.41 9.59
N LEU A 78 30.62 40.59 9.84
CA LEU A 78 29.85 41.81 10.10
C LEU A 78 28.92 42.19 8.94
N ASN A 79 29.25 41.82 7.69
CA ASN A 79 28.43 42.17 6.54
C ASN A 79 27.09 41.42 6.53
N GLU A 80 27.04 40.19 7.07
CA GLU A 80 25.78 39.45 7.24
C GLU A 80 24.86 40.12 8.27
N ILE A 81 25.43 40.64 9.36
CA ILE A 81 24.68 41.37 10.40
C ILE A 81 24.15 42.69 9.81
N LYS A 82 24.97 43.43 9.07
CA LYS A 82 24.56 44.68 8.39
C LYS A 82 23.44 44.47 7.35
N GLN A 83 23.33 43.27 6.78
CA GLN A 83 22.25 42.90 5.84
C GLN A 83 21.01 42.30 6.53
N SER A 84 21.05 42.08 7.84
CA SER A 84 19.96 41.51 8.62
C SER A 84 18.91 42.54 9.03
N VAL A 85 17.77 42.07 9.53
CA VAL A 85 16.76 42.92 10.19
C VAL A 85 17.23 43.56 11.50
N HIS A 86 18.40 43.16 12.00
CA HIS A 86 19.04 43.66 13.21
C HIS A 86 20.35 44.42 12.91
N SER A 87 20.47 44.99 11.70
CA SER A 87 21.66 45.71 11.22
C SER A 87 22.18 46.82 12.15
N ASN A 88 21.28 47.44 12.92
CA ASN A 88 21.59 48.51 13.87
C ASN A 88 21.99 48.02 15.27
N PHE A 89 22.02 46.70 15.54
CA PHE A 89 22.33 46.16 16.86
C PHE A 89 23.83 45.90 17.07
N GLN A 90 24.31 46.18 18.28
CA GLN A 90 25.63 45.73 18.75
C GLN A 90 25.57 44.25 19.16
N CYS A 91 26.69 43.53 19.10
CA CYS A 91 26.76 42.10 19.44
C CYS A 91 26.14 41.75 20.81
N ILE A 92 26.31 42.63 21.80
CA ILE A 92 25.79 42.46 23.16
C ILE A 92 24.26 42.54 23.29
N VAL A 93 23.53 43.06 22.29
CA VAL A 93 22.06 43.05 22.30
C VAL A 93 21.56 41.60 22.26
N CYS A 94 22.22 40.76 21.48
CA CYS A 94 21.95 39.32 21.44
C CYS A 94 22.72 38.57 22.53
N HIS A 95 24.01 38.87 22.70
CA HIS A 95 24.90 38.28 23.70
C HIS A 95 24.93 39.09 25.01
N SER A 96 23.75 39.27 25.63
CA SER A 96 23.59 40.17 26.79
C SER A 96 24.24 39.69 28.09
N ASP A 97 24.81 38.49 28.10
CA ASP A 97 25.58 37.88 29.18
C ASP A 97 27.09 38.06 29.01
N PHE A 98 27.54 38.64 27.90
CA PHE A 98 28.92 39.09 27.69
C PHE A 98 29.17 40.46 28.33
N SER A 99 30.32 40.59 28.99
CA SER A 99 30.91 41.88 29.32
C SER A 99 32.42 41.88 29.01
N LYS A 100 33.03 43.07 28.96
CA LYS A 100 34.48 43.20 28.79
C LYS A 100 35.29 42.50 29.91
N THR A 101 34.69 42.25 31.07
CA THR A 101 35.32 41.54 32.20
C THR A 101 34.92 40.06 32.31
N LYS A 102 33.81 39.63 31.67
CA LYS A 102 33.28 38.27 31.74
C LYS A 102 32.85 37.78 30.36
N HIS A 103 33.59 36.82 29.81
CA HIS A 103 33.19 36.11 28.59
C HIS A 103 32.41 34.85 28.97
N PRO A 104 31.14 34.68 28.56
CA PRO A 104 30.37 33.47 28.83
C PRO A 104 30.94 32.28 28.07
N SER A 105 30.89 31.09 28.67
CA SER A 105 31.38 29.84 28.10
C SER A 105 30.30 28.75 28.15
N TYR A 106 29.49 28.68 27.09
CA TYR A 106 28.44 27.66 27.02
C TYR A 106 29.00 26.26 26.78
N THR A 107 28.41 25.25 27.43
CA THR A 107 28.67 23.83 27.16
C THR A 107 27.40 23.17 26.68
N PHE A 108 27.45 22.57 25.49
CA PHE A 108 26.33 21.86 24.86
C PHE A 108 26.82 20.51 24.35
N LYS A 109 25.92 19.53 24.24
CA LYS A 109 26.21 18.20 23.73
C LYS A 109 26.51 18.24 22.23
N ASN A 110 25.68 18.94 21.45
CA ASN A 110 25.75 18.99 19.99
C ASN A 110 25.18 20.32 19.42
N LYS A 111 25.34 20.52 18.10
CA LYS A 111 24.90 21.71 17.35
C LYS A 111 23.40 21.94 17.44
N ARG A 112 22.58 20.89 17.49
CA ARG A 112 21.12 20.99 17.57
C ARG A 112 20.67 21.55 18.92
N GLU A 113 21.29 21.08 20.00
CA GLU A 113 21.05 21.62 21.35
C GLU A 113 21.50 23.08 21.46
N TYR A 114 22.71 23.39 20.96
CA TYR A 114 23.20 24.76 20.85
C TYR A 114 22.20 25.66 20.11
N ALA A 115 21.74 25.23 18.93
CA ALA A 115 20.77 25.97 18.11
C ALA A 115 19.44 26.19 18.84
N ALA A 116 18.84 25.12 19.40
CA ALA A 116 17.53 25.19 20.03
C ALA A 116 17.51 26.01 21.32
N ASN A 117 18.51 25.80 22.20
CA ASN A 117 18.53 26.44 23.51
C ASN A 117 18.99 27.91 23.41
N LEU A 118 20.07 28.18 22.68
CA LEU A 118 20.61 29.54 22.56
C LEU A 118 19.69 30.45 21.73
N SER A 119 19.12 29.95 20.61
CA SER A 119 18.18 30.77 19.84
C SER A 119 16.97 31.19 20.67
N LYS A 120 16.45 30.26 21.50
CA LYS A 120 15.30 30.51 22.36
C LYS A 120 15.62 31.57 23.42
N GLN A 121 16.74 31.42 24.14
CA GLN A 121 17.17 32.36 25.19
C GLN A 121 17.50 33.76 24.66
N ILE A 122 18.05 33.87 23.44
CA ILE A 122 18.38 35.16 22.82
C ILE A 122 17.12 35.81 22.23
N CYS A 123 16.42 35.11 21.32
CA CYS A 123 15.36 35.71 20.53
C CYS A 123 14.10 36.01 21.35
N GLN A 124 13.73 35.17 22.33
CA GLN A 124 12.48 35.34 23.10
C GLN A 124 12.53 36.46 24.14
N LYS A 125 13.71 37.07 24.40
CA LYS A 125 13.81 38.31 25.18
C LYS A 125 13.03 39.47 24.55
N CYS A 126 13.00 39.53 23.22
CA CYS A 126 12.28 40.55 22.46
C CYS A 126 11.06 39.98 21.72
N HIS A 127 11.17 38.76 21.17
CA HIS A 127 10.08 38.06 20.48
C HIS A 127 9.31 37.17 21.46
N THR A 128 8.55 37.80 22.36
CA THR A 128 7.79 37.09 23.40
C THR A 128 6.66 36.25 22.81
N ASP A 129 6.20 35.25 23.57
CA ASP A 129 5.04 34.41 23.22
C ASP A 129 3.80 35.22 22.80
N ALA A 130 3.55 36.38 23.42
CA ALA A 130 2.44 37.26 23.09
C ALA A 130 2.58 37.87 21.67
N THR A 131 3.81 38.22 21.25
CA THR A 131 4.06 38.70 19.88
C THR A 131 3.92 37.58 18.85
N LEU A 132 4.35 36.37 19.18
CA LEU A 132 4.30 35.20 18.30
C LEU A 132 2.85 34.70 18.08
N ARG A 133 2.00 34.73 19.13
CA ARG A 133 0.58 34.32 19.06
C ARG A 133 -0.27 35.12 18.07
N ARG A 134 0.20 36.29 17.60
CA ARG A 134 -0.42 37.02 16.47
C ARG A 134 -0.53 36.18 15.19
N ASN A 135 0.31 35.15 15.04
CA ASN A 135 0.13 34.09 14.05
C ASN A 135 0.25 32.73 14.76
N GLN A 136 -0.90 32.07 14.95
CA GLN A 136 -0.99 30.82 15.71
C GLN A 136 -0.14 29.67 15.12
N VAL A 137 0.06 29.64 13.80
CA VAL A 137 0.92 28.66 13.12
C VAL A 137 2.39 28.92 13.46
N HIS A 138 2.84 30.18 13.35
CA HIS A 138 4.20 30.57 13.69
C HIS A 138 4.51 30.36 15.19
N TYR A 139 3.56 30.68 16.08
CA TYR A 139 3.65 30.35 17.50
C TYR A 139 3.81 28.84 17.74
N THR A 140 3.01 28.02 17.07
CA THR A 140 3.09 26.54 17.20
C THR A 140 4.44 26.01 16.72
N ILE A 141 4.94 26.47 15.58
CA ILE A 141 6.27 26.11 15.05
C ILE A 141 7.39 26.55 16.01
N SER A 142 7.27 27.73 16.65
CA SER A 142 8.28 28.23 17.61
C SER A 142 8.45 27.37 18.87
N LYS A 143 7.54 26.42 19.12
CA LYS A 143 7.65 25.45 20.23
C LYS A 143 8.36 24.15 19.83
N THR A 144 8.52 23.86 18.53
CA THR A 144 9.07 22.59 18.02
C THR A 144 10.31 22.75 17.15
N ALA A 145 10.47 23.89 16.45
CA ALA A 145 11.62 24.24 15.62
C ALA A 145 12.47 25.35 16.25
N SER A 146 13.76 25.42 15.93
CA SER A 146 14.65 26.50 16.37
C SER A 146 14.47 27.74 15.48
N CYS A 147 14.56 28.93 16.10
CA CYS A 147 14.43 30.19 15.37
C CYS A 147 15.47 30.30 14.24
N ILE A 148 16.70 29.83 14.48
CA ILE A 148 17.80 29.99 13.51
C ILE A 148 17.72 29.03 12.32
N GLU A 149 16.91 27.96 12.38
CA GLU A 149 16.68 27.03 11.25
C GLU A 149 15.92 27.70 10.10
N CYS A 150 15.09 28.70 10.41
CA CYS A 150 14.32 29.47 9.43
C CYS A 150 14.87 30.89 9.24
N HIS A 151 15.22 31.57 10.33
CA HIS A 151 15.64 32.97 10.30
C HIS A 151 17.15 33.17 10.14
N GLY A 152 17.99 32.16 10.38
CA GLY A 152 19.43 32.35 10.52
C GLY A 152 19.80 33.04 11.85
N TYR A 153 21.10 33.31 12.03
CA TYR A 153 21.69 33.74 13.31
C TYR A 153 22.35 35.12 13.23
N HIS A 154 23.40 35.31 12.44
CA HIS A 154 24.03 36.63 12.22
C HIS A 154 23.37 37.37 11.05
N GLY A 155 23.05 36.67 9.94
CA GLY A 155 22.18 37.18 8.88
C GLY A 155 20.69 36.95 9.15
N VAL A 156 20.13 37.50 10.25
CA VAL A 156 18.72 37.27 10.62
C VAL A 156 17.75 37.78 9.54
N LYS A 157 16.94 36.86 9.01
CA LYS A 157 15.93 37.10 7.97
C LYS A 157 14.57 37.50 8.56
N PRO A 158 13.82 38.41 7.90
CA PRO A 158 12.50 38.82 8.35
C PRO A 158 11.51 37.66 8.41
N ALA A 159 10.58 37.71 9.36
CA ALA A 159 9.49 36.73 9.47
C ALA A 159 8.34 36.94 8.47
N LYS A 160 8.32 38.07 7.75
CA LYS A 160 7.33 38.33 6.69
C LYS A 160 7.71 37.54 5.43
N ILE A 161 6.92 36.53 5.10
CA ILE A 161 6.98 35.83 3.81
C ILE A 161 6.42 36.75 2.71
N GLY A 162 7.03 36.74 1.53
CA GLY A 162 6.58 37.55 0.39
C GLY A 162 5.16 37.20 -0.06
N LYS A 163 4.22 38.14 0.03
CA LYS A 163 2.81 37.95 -0.37
C LYS A 163 2.64 37.55 -1.84
N ASN A 164 3.55 38.04 -2.69
CA ASN A 164 3.51 37.90 -4.15
C ASN A 164 4.05 36.54 -4.65
N LEU A 165 4.54 35.66 -3.77
CA LEU A 165 5.00 34.34 -4.19
C LEU A 165 3.85 33.50 -4.78
N PRO A 166 4.08 32.68 -5.82
CA PRO A 166 3.16 31.61 -6.22
C PRO A 166 2.75 30.73 -5.04
N GLU A 167 1.53 30.20 -5.05
CA GLU A 167 0.95 29.50 -3.90
C GLU A 167 1.80 28.32 -3.39
N ASN A 168 2.20 27.42 -4.28
CA ASN A 168 3.03 26.27 -3.90
C ASN A 168 4.38 26.73 -3.31
N GLN A 169 4.97 27.81 -3.83
CA GLN A 169 6.21 28.38 -3.30
C GLN A 169 6.02 29.05 -1.93
N TYR A 170 4.86 29.68 -1.69
CA TYR A 170 4.47 30.19 -0.37
C TYR A 170 4.37 29.04 0.65
N CYS A 171 3.63 27.98 0.34
CA CYS A 171 3.51 26.80 1.21
C CYS A 171 4.88 26.16 1.49
N LEU A 172 5.70 25.95 0.45
CA LEU A 172 7.04 25.36 0.56
C LEU A 172 8.04 26.24 1.31
N THR A 173 7.78 27.54 1.51
CA THR A 173 8.65 28.41 2.33
C THR A 173 8.81 27.85 3.75
N CYS A 174 7.72 27.32 4.32
CA CYS A 174 7.75 26.59 5.59
C CYS A 174 7.85 25.07 5.37
N HIS A 175 7.01 24.50 4.49
CA HIS A 175 6.87 23.05 4.37
C HIS A 175 8.07 22.35 3.71
N SER A 176 9.01 23.05 3.08
CA SER A 176 10.29 22.43 2.68
C SER A 176 11.20 22.06 3.86
N LYS A 177 10.94 22.60 5.06
CA LYS A 177 11.73 22.37 6.27
C LYS A 177 11.23 21.14 7.03
N SER A 178 12.08 20.60 7.90
CA SER A 178 11.79 19.42 8.72
C SER A 178 10.84 19.70 9.89
N ILE A 179 9.65 20.23 9.58
CA ILE A 179 8.60 20.55 10.55
C ILE A 179 7.79 19.28 10.86
N THR A 180 7.44 19.10 12.13
CA THR A 180 6.60 18.00 12.60
C THR A 180 5.43 18.48 13.45
N LYS A 181 4.37 17.68 13.48
CA LYS A 181 3.17 17.86 14.30
C LYS A 181 3.01 16.63 15.19
N LYS A 182 2.93 16.84 16.51
CA LYS A 182 2.51 15.78 17.44
C LYS A 182 0.99 15.60 17.33
N LEU A 183 0.55 14.36 17.20
CA LEU A 183 -0.85 13.95 17.12
C LEU A 183 -1.40 13.68 18.53
N GLU A 184 -2.72 13.52 18.66
CA GLU A 184 -3.36 13.43 19.99
C GLU A 184 -2.98 12.14 20.74
N ASN A 185 -2.81 11.02 20.02
CA ASN A 185 -2.25 9.77 20.56
C ASN A 185 -0.72 9.79 20.79
N GLY A 186 -0.06 10.93 20.54
CA GLY A 186 1.37 11.10 20.73
C GLY A 186 2.26 10.75 19.54
N GLU A 187 1.72 10.16 18.46
CA GLU A 187 2.46 9.95 17.21
C GLU A 187 2.99 11.27 16.63
N VAL A 188 4.03 11.20 15.78
CA VAL A 188 4.65 12.38 15.17
C VAL A 188 4.48 12.33 13.65
N LEU A 189 3.64 13.21 13.12
CA LEU A 189 3.48 13.41 11.68
C LEU A 189 4.54 14.41 11.18
N SER A 190 5.34 14.03 10.19
CA SER A 190 6.11 15.01 9.43
C SER A 190 5.19 15.75 8.47
N VAL A 191 5.31 17.08 8.41
CA VAL A 191 4.62 17.91 7.42
C VAL A 191 5.60 18.48 6.39
N LYS A 192 6.79 17.87 6.28
CA LYS A 192 7.80 18.22 5.27
C LYS A 192 7.33 17.76 3.88
N VAL A 193 7.50 18.64 2.90
CA VAL A 193 7.19 18.41 1.49
C VAL A 193 8.42 18.77 0.67
N ASP A 194 8.88 17.83 -0.16
CA ASP A 194 9.86 18.14 -1.20
C ASP A 194 9.12 18.63 -2.45
N GLY A 195 9.41 19.87 -2.88
CA GLY A 195 8.76 20.45 -4.06
C GLY A 195 9.05 19.67 -5.35
N SER A 196 10.19 18.99 -5.44
CA SER A 196 10.55 18.16 -6.59
C SER A 196 9.67 16.91 -6.72
N HIS A 197 9.12 16.40 -5.61
CA HIS A 197 8.19 15.26 -5.63
C HIS A 197 6.89 15.64 -6.35
N LEU A 198 6.32 16.81 -6.02
CA LEU A 198 5.10 17.29 -6.70
C LEU A 198 5.35 17.53 -8.19
N LEU A 199 6.48 18.17 -8.55
CA LEU A 199 6.85 18.42 -9.95
C LEU A 199 7.10 17.14 -10.77
N SER A 200 7.47 16.04 -10.12
CA SER A 200 7.62 14.71 -10.76
C SER A 200 6.34 13.86 -10.75
N SER A 201 5.27 14.34 -10.10
CA SER A 201 4.00 13.63 -9.99
C SER A 201 3.08 13.83 -11.20
N VAL A 202 2.04 12.99 -11.31
CA VAL A 202 0.93 13.20 -12.26
C VAL A 202 0.08 14.43 -11.93
N HIS A 203 0.25 15.01 -10.75
CA HIS A 203 -0.45 16.20 -10.24
C HIS A 203 0.44 17.45 -10.22
N LYS A 204 1.56 17.47 -10.95
CA LYS A 204 2.52 18.58 -10.99
C LYS A 204 1.91 19.96 -11.30
N ASP A 205 0.80 19.99 -12.04
CA ASP A 205 0.12 21.20 -12.48
C ASP A 205 -0.96 21.68 -11.47
N LEU A 206 -1.21 20.89 -10.41
CA LEU A 206 -2.11 21.25 -9.31
C LEU A 206 -1.41 22.13 -8.27
N LYS A 207 -2.21 22.97 -7.62
CA LYS A 207 -1.81 23.76 -6.46
C LYS A 207 -1.97 22.96 -5.18
N CYS A 208 -1.27 23.37 -4.12
CA CYS A 208 -1.42 22.77 -2.80
C CYS A 208 -2.87 22.79 -2.31
N THR A 209 -3.64 23.85 -2.60
CA THR A 209 -5.03 24.01 -2.13
C THR A 209 -6.07 23.21 -2.91
N ASP A 210 -5.75 22.74 -4.12
CA ASP A 210 -6.64 21.87 -4.90
C ASP A 210 -6.88 20.54 -4.16
N CYS A 211 -5.84 20.03 -3.49
CA CYS A 211 -5.92 18.87 -2.59
C CYS A 211 -6.20 19.27 -1.12
N HIS A 212 -5.47 20.26 -0.59
CA HIS A 212 -5.61 20.71 0.79
C HIS A 212 -6.68 21.81 0.93
N LYS A 213 -7.94 21.43 0.75
CA LYS A 213 -9.09 22.34 0.92
C LYS A 213 -9.21 22.88 2.34
N GLY A 214 -9.54 24.17 2.44
CA GLY A 214 -9.57 24.93 3.70
C GLY A 214 -8.18 25.36 4.21
N TYR A 215 -7.17 25.34 3.34
CA TYR A 215 -5.90 26.04 3.54
C TYR A 215 -5.75 27.07 2.41
N SER A 216 -4.99 28.14 2.66
CA SER A 216 -4.64 29.16 1.67
C SER A 216 -3.43 29.98 2.16
N LYS A 217 -3.10 31.08 1.48
CA LYS A 217 -2.08 32.03 1.96
C LYS A 217 -2.50 32.75 3.25
N THR A 218 -3.80 32.93 3.46
CA THR A 218 -4.39 33.71 4.57
C THR A 218 -5.06 32.84 5.63
N GLU A 219 -5.47 31.62 5.28
CA GLU A 219 -6.16 30.68 6.15
C GLU A 219 -5.32 29.41 6.34
N HIS A 220 -5.02 29.03 7.58
CA HIS A 220 -4.21 27.85 7.86
C HIS A 220 -4.63 27.17 9.18
N PRO A 221 -5.79 26.49 9.20
CA PRO A 221 -6.38 25.95 10.42
C PRO A 221 -5.52 24.85 11.04
N ILE A 222 -5.24 24.95 12.35
CA ILE A 222 -4.52 23.91 13.09
C ILE A 222 -5.51 22.83 13.52
N LYS A 223 -5.86 21.93 12.59
CA LYS A 223 -6.77 20.81 12.85
C LYS A 223 -6.20 19.85 13.90
N LYS A 224 -7.05 19.35 14.80
CA LYS A 224 -6.77 18.19 15.66
C LYS A 224 -6.86 16.92 14.82
N ILE A 225 -5.96 15.96 15.08
CA ILE A 225 -5.85 14.71 14.33
C ILE A 225 -5.49 13.63 15.34
N ALA A 226 -6.35 12.62 15.47
CA ALA A 226 -6.24 11.60 16.50
C ALA A 226 -4.98 10.72 16.35
N SER A 227 -4.66 10.31 15.11
CA SER A 227 -3.60 9.35 14.78
C SER A 227 -3.16 9.45 13.31
N LEU A 228 -2.04 8.81 12.97
CA LEU A 228 -1.59 8.62 11.58
C LEU A 228 -2.58 7.79 10.77
N LYS A 229 -3.30 6.84 11.38
CA LYS A 229 -4.40 6.09 10.72
C LYS A 229 -5.51 7.04 10.28
N GLU A 230 -5.94 7.96 11.14
CA GLU A 230 -6.99 8.92 10.82
C GLU A 230 -6.53 9.95 9.77
N TYR A 231 -5.27 10.39 9.83
CA TYR A 231 -4.67 11.21 8.76
C TYR A 231 -4.71 10.51 7.39
N ARG A 232 -4.33 9.22 7.34
CA ARG A 232 -4.38 8.40 6.13
C ARG A 232 -5.80 8.24 5.59
N LYS A 233 -6.79 8.04 6.48
CA LYS A 233 -8.21 7.99 6.11
C LYS A 233 -8.69 9.31 5.49
N GLN A 234 -8.32 10.46 6.06
CA GLN A 234 -8.64 11.77 5.48
C GLN A 234 -8.01 11.98 4.10
N ALA A 235 -6.81 11.42 3.85
CA ALA A 235 -6.19 11.47 2.51
C ALA A 235 -6.98 10.70 1.44
N ILE A 236 -7.67 9.60 1.79
CA ILE A 236 -8.55 8.86 0.87
C ILE A 236 -9.73 9.75 0.44
N GLU A 237 -10.33 10.49 1.37
CA GLU A 237 -11.44 11.41 1.08
C GLU A 237 -11.00 12.63 0.25
N ILE A 238 -9.72 13.02 0.29
CA ILE A 238 -9.17 14.02 -0.65
C ILE A 238 -9.13 13.42 -2.06
N CYS A 239 -8.59 12.19 -2.22
CA CYS A 239 -8.55 11.50 -3.52
C CYS A 239 -9.94 11.31 -4.12
N LYS A 240 -10.95 11.00 -3.27
CA LYS A 240 -12.34 10.77 -3.68
C LYS A 240 -12.99 11.95 -4.40
N GLN A 241 -12.51 13.18 -4.18
CA GLN A 241 -13.07 14.38 -4.80
C GLN A 241 -12.89 14.42 -6.33
N CYS A 242 -11.94 13.64 -6.87
CA CYS A 242 -11.74 13.48 -8.31
C CYS A 242 -11.76 12.00 -8.74
N HIS A 243 -11.37 11.06 -7.87
CA HIS A 243 -11.27 9.63 -8.14
C HIS A 243 -12.38 8.82 -7.46
N THR A 244 -13.63 9.29 -7.56
CA THR A 244 -14.81 8.68 -6.90
C THR A 244 -14.92 7.19 -7.21
N LYS A 245 -14.75 6.81 -8.49
CA LYS A 245 -14.87 5.42 -8.97
C LYS A 245 -13.82 4.50 -8.36
N GLU A 246 -12.55 4.93 -8.36
CA GLU A 246 -11.43 4.15 -7.85
C GLU A 246 -11.52 4.01 -6.32
N VAL A 247 -11.94 5.06 -5.61
CA VAL A 247 -12.16 5.00 -4.15
C VAL A 247 -13.36 4.13 -3.79
N ASP A 248 -14.47 4.19 -4.54
CA ASP A 248 -15.64 3.34 -4.30
C ASP A 248 -15.40 1.86 -4.67
N GLN A 249 -14.44 1.57 -5.56
CA GLN A 249 -13.89 0.23 -5.76
C GLN A 249 -13.00 -0.18 -4.58
N PHE A 250 -12.03 0.66 -4.20
CA PHE A 250 -11.13 0.41 -3.07
C PHE A 250 -11.91 0.08 -1.80
N ASN A 251 -12.91 0.87 -1.44
CA ASN A 251 -13.74 0.69 -0.24
C ASN A 251 -14.47 -0.67 -0.16
N LYS A 252 -14.65 -1.37 -1.28
CA LYS A 252 -15.25 -2.72 -1.32
C LYS A 252 -14.21 -3.84 -1.21
N SER A 253 -12.93 -3.52 -1.45
CA SER A 253 -11.84 -4.48 -1.48
C SER A 253 -11.48 -5.04 -0.09
N ILE A 254 -10.86 -6.22 -0.08
CA ILE A 254 -10.26 -6.79 1.13
C ILE A 254 -9.20 -5.86 1.75
N HIS A 255 -8.47 -5.10 0.94
CA HIS A 255 -7.45 -4.16 1.43
C HIS A 255 -8.06 -3.01 2.23
N ALA A 256 -9.15 -2.40 1.76
CA ALA A 256 -9.85 -1.38 2.53
C ALA A 256 -10.45 -1.94 3.83
N LYS A 257 -11.07 -3.14 3.78
CA LYS A 257 -11.56 -3.81 5.00
C LYS A 257 -10.45 -3.99 6.04
N ALA A 258 -9.28 -4.48 5.61
CA ALA A 258 -8.10 -4.63 6.47
C ALA A 258 -7.60 -3.27 7.04
N PHE A 259 -7.58 -2.23 6.21
CA PHE A 259 -7.16 -0.88 6.60
C PHE A 259 -8.11 -0.26 7.64
N TYR A 260 -9.43 -0.33 7.41
CA TYR A 260 -10.43 0.22 8.33
C TYR A 260 -10.47 -0.56 9.65
N GLN A 261 -10.31 -1.89 9.63
CA GLN A 261 -10.07 -2.71 10.82
C GLN A 261 -8.79 -2.34 11.60
N GLY A 262 -7.88 -1.55 11.01
CA GLY A 262 -6.65 -1.10 11.67
C GLY A 262 -5.47 -2.03 11.54
N LYS A 263 -5.48 -2.99 10.60
CA LYS A 263 -4.32 -3.84 10.34
C LYS A 263 -3.16 -2.98 9.83
N GLU A 264 -2.10 -2.87 10.63
CA GLU A 264 -1.01 -1.91 10.44
C GLU A 264 -0.36 -2.00 9.05
N LYS A 265 -0.24 -3.22 8.50
CA LYS A 265 0.36 -3.51 7.18
C LYS A 265 -0.61 -3.36 5.99
N ALA A 266 -1.88 -3.06 6.22
CA ALA A 266 -2.85 -2.92 5.13
C ALA A 266 -2.50 -1.74 4.19
N PRO A 267 -2.55 -1.94 2.86
CA PRO A 267 -2.32 -0.87 1.90
C PRO A 267 -3.53 0.07 1.82
N ASP A 268 -3.27 1.28 1.36
CA ASP A 268 -4.26 2.30 1.03
C ASP A 268 -3.79 3.09 -0.21
N CYS A 269 -4.56 4.11 -0.59
CA CYS A 269 -4.24 4.98 -1.73
C CYS A 269 -2.80 5.52 -1.65
N ILE A 270 -2.37 6.05 -0.49
CA ILE A 270 -1.07 6.73 -0.37
C ILE A 270 0.11 5.77 -0.22
N ARG A 271 -0.10 4.57 0.30
CA ARG A 271 0.94 3.51 0.30
C ARG A 271 1.15 2.91 -1.08
N CYS A 272 0.11 2.86 -1.92
CA CYS A 272 0.22 2.33 -3.26
C CYS A 272 0.69 3.37 -4.30
N HIS A 273 0.30 4.64 -4.15
CA HIS A 273 0.54 5.68 -5.15
C HIS A 273 1.46 6.83 -4.70
N ASP A 274 1.89 6.88 -3.43
CA ASP A 274 2.38 8.11 -2.76
C ASP A 274 1.27 9.17 -2.59
N TYR A 275 1.58 10.33 -2.01
CA TYR A 275 0.67 11.45 -1.74
C TYR A 275 1.18 12.79 -2.29
N HIS A 276 2.51 12.98 -2.40
CA HIS A 276 3.10 14.13 -3.09
C HIS A 276 3.92 13.73 -4.31
N LYS A 277 4.43 12.50 -4.37
CA LYS A 277 5.10 11.92 -5.54
C LYS A 277 4.14 11.02 -6.32
N VAL A 278 2.87 11.44 -6.47
CA VAL A 278 1.79 10.61 -7.01
C VAL A 278 2.16 10.08 -8.40
N ALA A 279 2.34 8.77 -8.52
CA ALA A 279 2.88 8.13 -9.72
C ALA A 279 1.80 7.40 -10.53
N ARG A 280 1.89 7.49 -11.87
CA ARG A 280 1.08 6.66 -12.76
C ARG A 280 1.67 5.25 -12.81
N ILE A 281 1.00 4.29 -12.17
CA ILE A 281 1.44 2.88 -12.16
C ILE A 281 1.27 2.22 -13.55
N LEU A 282 0.32 2.73 -14.36
CA LEU A 282 0.17 2.37 -15.77
C LEU A 282 1.01 3.30 -16.66
N PRO A 283 1.76 2.81 -17.66
CA PRO A 283 1.65 1.46 -18.24
C PRO A 283 2.61 0.40 -17.68
N ASN A 284 3.64 0.77 -16.92
CA ASN A 284 4.76 -0.11 -16.55
C ASN A 284 4.31 -1.39 -15.81
N ASN A 285 4.53 -2.56 -16.43
CA ASN A 285 4.12 -3.85 -15.86
C ASN A 285 5.01 -4.32 -14.70
N GLU A 286 6.29 -3.95 -14.69
CA GLU A 286 7.24 -4.29 -13.63
C GLU A 286 6.86 -3.59 -12.32
N LEU A 287 6.51 -2.29 -12.39
CA LEU A 287 6.03 -1.53 -11.24
C LEU A 287 4.73 -2.12 -10.66
N LYS A 288 3.79 -2.59 -11.51
CA LYS A 288 2.58 -3.28 -11.04
C LYS A 288 2.89 -4.56 -10.28
N PHE A 289 3.83 -5.36 -10.78
CA PHE A 289 4.26 -6.59 -10.13
C PHE A 289 4.97 -6.31 -8.80
N ASN A 290 5.96 -5.41 -8.81
CA ASN A 290 6.75 -5.06 -7.62
C ASN A 290 5.88 -4.44 -6.51
N LEU A 291 4.83 -3.68 -6.85
CA LEU A 291 3.87 -3.15 -5.88
C LEU A 291 3.19 -4.26 -5.07
N CYS A 292 2.72 -5.31 -5.74
CA CYS A 292 2.12 -6.47 -5.05
C CYS A 292 3.19 -7.29 -4.31
N ALA A 293 4.32 -7.56 -4.97
CA ALA A 293 5.39 -8.39 -4.43
C ALA A 293 6.05 -7.82 -3.16
N SER A 294 6.00 -6.49 -2.96
CA SER A 294 6.51 -5.84 -1.73
C SER A 294 5.76 -6.24 -0.45
N CYS A 295 4.55 -6.81 -0.57
CA CYS A 295 3.78 -7.38 0.54
C CYS A 295 3.45 -8.87 0.36
N HIS A 296 3.29 -9.34 -0.88
CA HIS A 296 2.93 -10.72 -1.23
C HIS A 296 4.12 -11.51 -1.77
N GLY A 297 5.13 -11.71 -0.91
CA GLY A 297 6.41 -12.31 -1.31
C GLY A 297 6.31 -13.76 -1.79
N GLU A 298 5.50 -14.59 -1.13
CA GLU A 298 5.35 -16.01 -1.48
C GLU A 298 4.52 -16.21 -2.75
N GLU A 299 3.43 -15.44 -2.90
CA GLU A 299 2.62 -15.44 -4.11
C GLU A 299 3.42 -14.90 -5.31
N ALA A 300 4.24 -13.86 -5.10
CA ALA A 300 5.16 -13.33 -6.12
C ALA A 300 6.28 -14.32 -6.48
N LYS A 301 6.78 -15.10 -5.51
CA LYS A 301 7.76 -16.17 -5.76
C LYS A 301 7.15 -17.28 -6.61
N ALA A 302 5.97 -17.78 -6.27
CA ALA A 302 5.27 -18.80 -7.06
C ALA A 302 4.87 -18.28 -8.46
N TYR A 303 4.46 -17.02 -8.56
CA TYR A 303 4.16 -16.41 -9.86
C TYR A 303 5.37 -16.38 -10.81
N LYS A 304 6.60 -16.25 -10.29
CA LYS A 304 7.83 -16.27 -11.12
C LYS A 304 8.04 -17.57 -11.89
N ASP A 305 7.50 -18.69 -11.40
CA ASP A 305 7.56 -19.99 -12.07
C ASP A 305 6.57 -20.12 -13.24
N SER A 306 5.73 -19.10 -13.49
CA SER A 306 4.66 -19.15 -14.49
C SER A 306 5.08 -18.70 -15.89
N ILE A 307 4.37 -19.22 -16.89
CA ILE A 307 4.46 -18.76 -18.29
C ILE A 307 4.10 -17.26 -18.45
N HIS A 308 3.28 -16.74 -17.54
CA HIS A 308 2.91 -15.32 -17.50
C HIS A 308 4.04 -14.44 -16.98
N PHE A 309 4.77 -14.86 -15.93
CA PHE A 309 5.97 -14.14 -15.51
C PHE A 309 7.07 -14.22 -16.56
N LYS A 310 7.24 -15.36 -17.26
CA LYS A 310 8.15 -15.44 -18.40
C LYS A 310 7.81 -14.41 -19.50
N ALA A 311 6.53 -14.25 -19.83
CA ALA A 311 6.11 -13.20 -20.77
C ALA A 311 6.35 -11.78 -20.23
N LEU A 312 6.20 -11.58 -18.91
CA LEU A 312 6.45 -10.31 -18.23
C LEU A 312 7.94 -9.93 -18.22
N SER A 313 8.85 -10.87 -17.91
CA SER A 313 10.30 -10.64 -17.90
C SER A 313 10.87 -10.44 -19.31
N GLU A 314 10.30 -11.12 -20.31
CA GLU A 314 10.55 -10.87 -21.73
C GLU A 314 9.92 -9.55 -22.23
N SER A 315 9.34 -8.74 -21.35
CA SER A 315 8.69 -7.44 -21.65
C SER A 315 7.63 -7.50 -22.75
N LYS A 316 6.95 -8.65 -22.90
CA LYS A 316 5.94 -8.83 -23.95
C LYS A 316 4.74 -7.89 -23.74
N PRO A 317 4.20 -7.29 -24.82
CA PRO A 317 3.00 -6.48 -24.73
C PRO A 317 1.85 -7.33 -24.18
N ASN A 318 1.05 -6.72 -23.31
CA ASN A 318 -0.09 -7.36 -22.63
C ASN A 318 0.26 -8.57 -21.73
N ALA A 319 1.53 -8.78 -21.35
CA ALA A 319 1.88 -9.75 -20.32
C ALA A 319 1.08 -9.45 -19.02
N PRO A 320 0.25 -10.39 -18.53
CA PRO A 320 -0.56 -10.14 -17.35
C PRO A 320 0.33 -10.08 -16.11
N ASN A 321 -0.11 -9.37 -15.08
CA ASN A 321 0.49 -9.35 -13.75
C ASN A 321 -0.63 -9.54 -12.70
N CYS A 322 -0.28 -9.49 -11.41
CA CYS A 322 -1.21 -9.67 -10.29
C CYS A 322 -2.53 -8.87 -10.45
N SER A 323 -2.44 -7.61 -10.88
CA SER A 323 -3.61 -6.73 -11.04
C SER A 323 -4.49 -7.06 -12.24
N ASN A 324 -4.01 -7.82 -13.24
CA ASN A 324 -4.85 -8.32 -14.34
C ASN A 324 -5.77 -9.45 -13.87
N CYS A 325 -5.32 -10.28 -12.92
CA CYS A 325 -6.10 -11.39 -12.38
C CYS A 325 -6.99 -10.95 -11.20
N HIS A 326 -6.43 -10.19 -10.25
CA HIS A 326 -7.07 -9.83 -8.98
C HIS A 326 -7.68 -8.43 -8.95
N LYS A 327 -7.55 -7.64 -10.04
CA LYS A 327 -7.81 -6.19 -10.11
C LYS A 327 -6.84 -5.39 -9.23
N ALA A 328 -6.83 -4.05 -9.39
CA ALA A 328 -5.96 -3.15 -8.62
C ALA A 328 -6.68 -2.52 -7.42
N HIS A 329 -7.85 -1.91 -7.65
CA HIS A 329 -8.65 -1.28 -6.60
C HIS A 329 -9.79 -2.18 -6.08
N ASP A 330 -10.31 -3.09 -6.89
CA ASP A 330 -11.44 -3.96 -6.56
C ASP A 330 -10.97 -5.39 -6.19
N VAL A 331 -9.99 -5.47 -5.28
CA VAL A 331 -9.37 -6.74 -4.87
C VAL A 331 -10.30 -7.52 -3.95
N LEU A 332 -10.70 -8.73 -4.38
CA LEU A 332 -11.59 -9.62 -3.63
C LEU A 332 -10.87 -10.91 -3.18
N PRO A 333 -11.29 -11.54 -2.05
CA PRO A 333 -10.83 -12.88 -1.67
C PRO A 333 -11.13 -13.91 -2.77
N VAL A 334 -10.25 -14.90 -2.95
CA VAL A 334 -10.37 -15.94 -3.99
C VAL A 334 -11.67 -16.75 -3.87
N SER A 335 -12.19 -16.92 -2.66
CA SER A 335 -13.50 -17.53 -2.38
C SER A 335 -14.70 -16.76 -2.96
N MET A 336 -14.53 -15.47 -3.28
CA MET A 336 -15.58 -14.61 -3.86
C MET A 336 -15.22 -14.04 -5.24
N ALA A 337 -13.93 -14.03 -5.61
CA ALA A 337 -13.46 -13.54 -6.89
C ALA A 337 -13.78 -14.51 -8.04
N LYS A 338 -14.30 -13.99 -9.15
CA LYS A 338 -14.51 -14.75 -10.39
C LYS A 338 -13.23 -14.76 -11.25
N LEU A 339 -12.19 -15.45 -10.78
CA LEU A 339 -10.86 -15.41 -11.43
C LEU A 339 -10.85 -15.98 -12.87
N ASN A 340 -11.77 -16.89 -13.21
CA ASN A 340 -11.92 -17.39 -14.58
C ASN A 340 -12.31 -16.25 -15.55
N ASP A 341 -13.15 -15.29 -15.14
CA ASP A 341 -13.51 -14.13 -15.96
C ASP A 341 -12.27 -13.29 -16.30
N SER A 342 -11.32 -13.16 -15.35
CA SER A 342 -10.04 -12.48 -15.57
C SER A 342 -9.19 -13.21 -16.62
N CYS A 343 -9.20 -14.54 -16.65
CA CYS A 343 -8.51 -15.32 -17.69
C CYS A 343 -9.13 -15.07 -19.08
N LEU A 344 -10.46 -15.08 -19.16
CA LEU A 344 -11.21 -14.86 -20.41
C LEU A 344 -11.09 -13.43 -20.94
N SER A 345 -10.76 -12.44 -20.10
CA SER A 345 -10.50 -11.06 -20.55
C SER A 345 -9.41 -10.96 -21.63
N CYS A 346 -8.40 -11.83 -21.53
CA CYS A 346 -7.28 -11.92 -22.46
C CYS A 346 -7.41 -13.14 -23.40
N HIS A 347 -7.82 -14.29 -22.87
CA HIS A 347 -7.96 -15.54 -23.63
C HIS A 347 -9.39 -15.74 -24.17
N LYS A 348 -9.88 -14.77 -24.96
CA LYS A 348 -11.29 -14.71 -25.41
C LYS A 348 -11.75 -15.97 -26.17
N ASP A 349 -10.92 -16.50 -27.06
CA ASP A 349 -11.23 -17.71 -27.85
C ASP A 349 -11.07 -19.03 -27.08
N SER A 350 -10.79 -18.98 -25.76
CA SER A 350 -10.60 -20.19 -24.94
C SER A 350 -11.71 -21.20 -25.13
N LYS A 351 -12.97 -20.76 -25.14
CA LYS A 351 -14.13 -21.66 -25.19
C LYS A 351 -14.14 -22.51 -26.47
N LYS A 352 -14.00 -21.86 -27.63
CA LYS A 352 -13.91 -22.48 -28.96
C LYS A 352 -12.63 -23.30 -29.16
N ALA A 353 -11.53 -22.95 -28.47
CA ALA A 353 -10.31 -23.76 -28.46
C ALA A 353 -10.47 -25.04 -27.61
N HIS A 354 -11.24 -24.99 -26.53
CA HIS A 354 -11.46 -26.10 -25.62
C HIS A 354 -12.49 -27.10 -26.15
N SER A 355 -13.56 -26.68 -26.84
CA SER A 355 -14.59 -27.59 -27.40
C SER A 355 -14.04 -28.63 -28.39
N LYS A 356 -12.81 -28.44 -28.89
CA LYS A 356 -12.09 -29.40 -29.74
C LYS A 356 -11.54 -30.63 -29.01
N TRP A 357 -11.45 -30.60 -27.69
CA TRP A 357 -10.87 -31.69 -26.88
C TRP A 357 -11.63 -31.94 -25.57
N LEU A 358 -12.17 -30.88 -24.96
CA LEU A 358 -13.05 -30.93 -23.80
C LEU A 358 -14.50 -31.01 -24.29
N TYR A 359 -14.93 -32.21 -24.65
CA TYR A 359 -16.27 -32.51 -25.13
C TYR A 359 -16.73 -33.88 -24.61
N ASN A 360 -18.03 -34.17 -24.72
CA ASN A 360 -18.58 -35.49 -24.42
C ASN A 360 -18.85 -36.23 -25.74
N PRO A 361 -18.03 -37.21 -26.16
CA PRO A 361 -18.18 -37.87 -27.45
C PRO A 361 -19.60 -38.44 -27.64
N PRO A 362 -20.24 -38.26 -28.81
CA PRO A 362 -19.75 -37.59 -30.02
C PRO A 362 -19.96 -36.06 -30.09
N PHE A 363 -20.50 -35.42 -29.04
CA PHE A 363 -21.01 -34.04 -29.07
C PHE A 363 -19.97 -32.98 -28.68
N THR A 364 -19.45 -32.23 -29.66
CA THR A 364 -18.49 -31.12 -29.45
C THR A 364 -19.15 -29.78 -29.07
N LEU A 365 -20.11 -29.81 -28.15
CA LEU A 365 -20.89 -28.63 -27.78
C LEU A 365 -20.11 -27.67 -26.86
N GLU A 366 -20.10 -26.39 -27.23
CA GLU A 366 -19.51 -25.32 -26.42
C GLU A 366 -20.14 -25.19 -25.01
N SER A 367 -21.39 -25.61 -24.83
CA SER A 367 -22.06 -25.66 -23.53
C SER A 367 -21.43 -26.66 -22.55
N PHE A 368 -20.72 -27.69 -23.03
CA PHE A 368 -19.98 -28.63 -22.18
C PHE A 368 -18.74 -27.97 -21.55
N VAL A 369 -18.10 -27.05 -22.30
CA VAL A 369 -17.01 -26.22 -21.79
C VAL A 369 -17.51 -25.22 -20.74
N ASP A 370 -18.73 -24.67 -20.91
CA ASP A 370 -19.33 -23.77 -19.90
C ASP A 370 -19.50 -24.43 -18.53
N VAL A 371 -19.85 -25.71 -18.47
CA VAL A 371 -19.96 -26.44 -17.20
C VAL A 371 -18.59 -26.49 -16.50
N HIS A 372 -17.53 -26.85 -17.23
CA HIS A 372 -16.18 -26.89 -16.71
C HIS A 372 -15.69 -25.50 -16.27
N PHE A 373 -15.94 -24.44 -17.04
CA PHE A 373 -15.52 -23.09 -16.69
C PHE A 373 -16.33 -22.47 -15.54
N LYS A 374 -17.53 -22.99 -15.24
CA LYS A 374 -18.33 -22.62 -14.06
C LYS A 374 -17.92 -23.38 -12.80
N SER A 375 -17.51 -24.64 -12.93
CA SER A 375 -17.22 -25.55 -11.81
C SER A 375 -15.74 -25.71 -11.49
N ALA A 376 -14.80 -25.43 -12.39
CA ALA A 376 -13.36 -25.56 -12.15
C ALA A 376 -12.61 -24.24 -12.40
N SER A 377 -11.72 -23.87 -11.48
CA SER A 377 -10.74 -22.81 -11.71
C SER A 377 -9.76 -23.23 -12.82
N CYS A 378 -9.37 -22.30 -13.70
CA CYS A 378 -8.42 -22.61 -14.78
C CYS A 378 -7.09 -23.22 -14.27
N SER A 379 -6.66 -22.83 -13.06
CA SER A 379 -5.52 -23.39 -12.31
C SER A 379 -5.52 -24.92 -12.19
N VAL A 380 -6.69 -25.57 -12.12
CA VAL A 380 -6.83 -27.01 -11.93
C VAL A 380 -6.16 -27.81 -13.06
N CYS A 381 -6.30 -27.33 -14.30
CA CYS A 381 -5.73 -27.97 -15.49
C CYS A 381 -4.44 -27.27 -15.94
N HIS A 382 -4.27 -25.99 -15.64
CA HIS A 382 -3.14 -25.17 -16.07
C HIS A 382 -2.01 -25.02 -15.03
N ALA A 383 -2.07 -25.67 -13.87
CA ALA A 383 -0.97 -25.73 -12.92
C ALA A 383 -0.84 -27.13 -12.29
N LYS A 384 0.34 -27.43 -11.74
CA LYS A 384 0.61 -28.65 -10.96
C LYS A 384 0.30 -28.38 -9.50
N GLY A 385 -0.47 -29.26 -8.87
CA GLY A 385 -0.81 -29.20 -7.46
C GLY A 385 -1.86 -30.25 -7.09
N GLU A 386 -2.02 -30.47 -5.79
CA GLU A 386 -3.12 -31.27 -5.25
C GLU A 386 -4.45 -30.55 -5.50
N LYS A 387 -5.44 -31.29 -6.01
CA LYS A 387 -6.76 -30.78 -6.39
C LYS A 387 -7.76 -31.00 -5.26
N ALA A 388 -8.67 -30.05 -5.08
CA ALA A 388 -9.69 -30.14 -4.05
C ALA A 388 -11.00 -29.47 -4.44
N VAL A 389 -12.10 -30.04 -3.95
CA VAL A 389 -13.42 -29.44 -4.03
C VAL A 389 -13.51 -28.40 -2.90
N MET A 390 -13.35 -27.13 -3.26
CA MET A 390 -13.63 -25.99 -2.40
C MET A 390 -15.14 -25.89 -2.22
N LEU A 391 -15.60 -25.90 -0.98
CA LEU A 391 -17.00 -25.71 -0.59
C LEU A 391 -17.12 -24.32 0.04
N SER A 392 -17.99 -23.48 -0.53
CA SER A 392 -18.24 -22.11 -0.06
C SER A 392 -19.69 -21.94 0.36
N LEU A 393 -19.92 -21.20 1.46
CA LEU A 393 -21.28 -20.78 1.85
C LEU A 393 -21.69 -19.50 1.11
N VAL A 394 -22.87 -19.53 0.50
CA VAL A 394 -23.45 -18.41 -0.26
C VAL A 394 -24.82 -18.05 0.33
N ASP A 395 -25.08 -16.76 0.50
CA ASP A 395 -26.39 -16.21 0.91
C ASP A 395 -27.33 -16.27 -0.32
N LYS A 396 -28.43 -17.02 -0.23
CA LYS A 396 -29.38 -17.20 -1.34
C LYS A 396 -30.04 -15.89 -1.80
N ALA A 397 -30.26 -14.94 -0.89
CA ALA A 397 -30.91 -13.68 -1.22
C ALA A 397 -29.93 -12.71 -1.89
N LYS A 398 -28.70 -12.63 -1.37
CA LYS A 398 -27.67 -11.70 -1.89
C LYS A 398 -26.86 -12.27 -3.06
N LYS A 399 -26.83 -13.60 -3.21
CA LYS A 399 -25.96 -14.35 -4.15
C LYS A 399 -24.46 -14.05 -3.96
N THR A 400 -24.07 -13.72 -2.73
CA THR A 400 -22.70 -13.43 -2.31
C THR A 400 -22.19 -14.47 -1.32
N GLY A 401 -20.88 -14.70 -1.31
CA GLY A 401 -20.25 -15.51 -0.27
C GLY A 401 -20.50 -14.92 1.12
N ILE A 402 -20.74 -15.79 2.10
CA ILE A 402 -20.94 -15.41 3.50
C ILE A 402 -19.58 -15.28 4.18
N THR A 403 -19.42 -14.27 5.04
CA THR A 403 -18.19 -14.07 5.82
C THR A 403 -18.24 -14.75 7.19
N VAL A 404 -17.07 -14.96 7.80
CA VAL A 404 -16.95 -15.38 9.21
C VAL A 404 -17.69 -14.40 10.13
N GLU A 405 -17.59 -13.11 9.82
CA GLU A 405 -18.25 -12.02 10.53
C GLU A 405 -19.78 -12.02 10.37
N ASP A 406 -20.31 -12.41 9.20
CA ASP A 406 -21.75 -12.62 8.99
C ASP A 406 -22.28 -13.80 9.81
N LEU A 407 -21.55 -14.92 9.84
CA LEU A 407 -21.91 -16.09 10.66
C LEU A 407 -21.85 -15.76 12.16
N SER A 408 -20.78 -15.09 12.60
CA SER A 408 -20.62 -14.62 13.98
C SER A 408 -21.82 -13.80 14.43
N LYS A 409 -22.26 -12.82 13.63
CA LYS A 409 -23.45 -11.99 13.91
C LYS A 409 -24.75 -12.79 13.92
N ALA A 410 -24.96 -13.65 12.92
CA ALA A 410 -26.22 -14.38 12.76
C ALA A 410 -26.43 -15.50 13.80
N LEU A 411 -25.33 -16.05 14.33
CA LEU A 411 -25.33 -17.19 15.26
C LEU A 411 -24.93 -16.80 16.69
N ASN A 412 -24.59 -15.53 16.92
CA ASN A 412 -24.08 -14.99 18.18
C ASN A 412 -22.84 -15.75 18.69
N TRP A 413 -21.88 -15.98 17.78
CA TRP A 413 -20.61 -16.66 18.07
C TRP A 413 -19.44 -15.66 18.04
N PRO A 414 -18.43 -15.77 18.92
CA PRO A 414 -17.18 -15.04 18.77
C PRO A 414 -16.54 -15.35 17.40
N VAL A 415 -15.95 -14.34 16.74
CA VAL A 415 -15.35 -14.48 15.39
C VAL A 415 -14.22 -15.52 15.40
N GLU A 416 -13.47 -15.56 16.48
CA GLU A 416 -12.37 -16.48 16.75
C GLU A 416 -12.84 -17.92 16.96
N GLU A 417 -14.05 -18.09 17.50
CA GLU A 417 -14.64 -19.41 17.77
C GLU A 417 -15.29 -20.05 16.54
N VAL A 418 -15.61 -19.31 15.48
CA VAL A 418 -16.34 -19.86 14.31
C VAL A 418 -15.63 -21.10 13.74
N LYS A 419 -14.30 -21.14 13.73
CA LYS A 419 -13.53 -22.34 13.33
C LYS A 419 -13.82 -23.54 14.26
N ASN A 420 -13.84 -23.31 15.57
CA ASN A 420 -14.13 -24.33 16.60
C ASN A 420 -15.61 -24.74 16.66
N LYS A 421 -16.51 -24.05 15.96
CA LYS A 421 -17.92 -24.46 15.76
C LYS A 421 -18.14 -25.24 14.46
N ILE A 422 -17.12 -25.29 13.60
CA ILE A 422 -17.09 -26.07 12.34
C ILE A 422 -16.39 -27.40 12.60
N ASP A 423 -15.25 -27.35 13.27
CA ASP A 423 -14.41 -28.47 13.71
C ASP A 423 -14.53 -28.53 15.25
N LEU A 424 -15.36 -29.45 15.74
CA LEU A 424 -15.76 -29.52 17.15
C LEU A 424 -14.74 -30.31 17.97
N ASN A 425 -14.18 -31.37 17.38
CA ASN A 425 -13.17 -32.20 18.02
C ASN A 425 -11.74 -31.59 17.94
N LYS A 426 -11.53 -30.60 17.06
CA LYS A 426 -10.28 -29.85 16.83
C LYS A 426 -9.14 -30.67 16.22
N ASP A 427 -9.44 -31.74 15.48
CA ASP A 427 -8.44 -32.54 14.77
C ASP A 427 -8.00 -31.95 13.42
N GLY A 428 -8.68 -30.89 12.95
CA GLY A 428 -8.37 -30.19 11.71
C GLY A 428 -9.03 -30.76 10.45
N LEU A 429 -9.83 -31.83 10.57
CA LEU A 429 -10.54 -32.50 9.49
C LEU A 429 -12.04 -32.63 9.83
N VAL A 430 -12.86 -31.70 9.33
CA VAL A 430 -14.31 -31.70 9.61
C VAL A 430 -14.95 -33.02 9.14
N GLN A 431 -15.58 -33.76 10.04
CA GLN A 431 -16.28 -34.99 9.71
C GLN A 431 -17.76 -34.76 9.34
N GLU A 432 -18.39 -35.75 8.71
CA GLU A 432 -19.76 -35.65 8.20
C GLU A 432 -20.78 -35.21 9.26
N LYS A 433 -20.65 -35.70 10.50
CA LYS A 433 -21.54 -35.34 11.62
C LYS A 433 -21.38 -33.87 12.01
N GLU A 434 -20.15 -33.39 12.15
CA GLU A 434 -19.85 -32.00 12.52
C GLU A 434 -20.31 -31.04 11.42
N PHE A 435 -20.00 -31.37 10.16
CA PHE A 435 -20.42 -30.62 8.99
C PHE A 435 -21.94 -30.51 8.89
N TRP A 436 -22.67 -31.60 9.16
CA TRP A 436 -24.13 -31.59 9.18
C TRP A 436 -24.70 -30.74 10.32
N GLN A 437 -24.16 -30.88 11.53
CA GLN A 437 -24.56 -30.06 12.68
C GLN A 437 -24.34 -28.57 12.39
N PHE A 438 -23.14 -28.19 11.93
CA PHE A 438 -22.80 -26.83 11.51
C PHE A 438 -23.77 -26.31 10.45
N LEU A 439 -23.98 -27.03 9.34
CA LEU A 439 -24.90 -26.60 8.27
C LEU A 439 -26.34 -26.46 8.76
N ASN A 440 -26.81 -27.34 9.66
CA ASN A 440 -28.16 -27.26 10.21
C ASN A 440 -28.33 -25.99 11.07
N THR A 441 -27.40 -25.74 12.00
CA THR A 441 -27.39 -24.53 12.84
C THR A 441 -27.32 -23.25 12.00
N VAL A 442 -26.47 -23.21 10.96
CA VAL A 442 -26.41 -22.08 10.02
C VAL A 442 -27.74 -21.87 9.30
N LYS A 443 -28.34 -22.93 8.75
CA LYS A 443 -29.60 -22.88 7.97
C LYS A 443 -30.82 -22.43 8.79
N GLN A 444 -30.82 -22.65 10.10
CA GLN A 444 -31.89 -22.19 11.00
C GLN A 444 -31.94 -20.67 11.16
N LYS A 445 -30.82 -19.96 10.93
CA LYS A 445 -30.72 -18.49 11.09
C LYS A 445 -30.45 -17.75 9.79
N VAL A 446 -29.80 -18.39 8.81
CA VAL A 446 -29.40 -17.78 7.54
C VAL A 446 -29.81 -18.65 6.36
N LYS A 447 -30.40 -18.05 5.32
CA LYS A 447 -30.80 -18.75 4.09
C LYS A 447 -29.58 -19.04 3.20
N VAL A 448 -28.80 -20.05 3.58
CA VAL A 448 -27.54 -20.42 2.90
C VAL A 448 -27.72 -21.52 1.85
N GLU A 449 -26.85 -21.51 0.86
CA GLU A 449 -26.50 -22.66 0.02
C GLU A 449 -25.01 -22.96 0.08
N LEU A 450 -24.66 -24.20 -0.26
CA LEU A 450 -23.29 -24.68 -0.34
C LEU A 450 -22.93 -24.79 -1.82
N LYS A 451 -21.95 -24.00 -2.26
CA LYS A 451 -21.45 -24.02 -3.64
C LYS A 451 -20.09 -24.71 -3.71
N GLY A 452 -19.89 -25.55 -4.71
CA GLY A 452 -18.60 -26.15 -5.02
C GLY A 452 -17.77 -25.30 -6.00
N ARG A 453 -16.44 -25.42 -5.93
CA ARG A 453 -15.48 -25.07 -6.99
C ARG A 453 -14.32 -26.06 -6.92
N LEU A 454 -13.95 -26.67 -8.04
CA LEU A 454 -12.71 -27.43 -8.13
C LEU A 454 -11.54 -26.44 -8.25
N ASP A 455 -10.56 -26.54 -7.35
CA ASP A 455 -9.37 -25.68 -7.30
C ASP A 455 -8.15 -26.46 -6.77
N LEU A 456 -7.03 -25.77 -6.57
CA LEU A 456 -5.86 -26.34 -5.90
C LEU A 456 -5.90 -26.13 -4.38
N VAL A 457 -5.47 -27.14 -3.62
CA VAL A 457 -5.36 -27.08 -2.14
C VAL A 457 -4.44 -25.93 -1.73
N ASN A 458 -3.23 -25.92 -2.28
CA ASN A 458 -2.26 -24.85 -2.08
C ASN A 458 -2.52 -23.71 -3.07
N SER A 459 -2.91 -22.55 -2.55
CA SER A 459 -3.22 -21.37 -3.38
C SER A 459 -1.97 -20.74 -4.03
N ASN A 460 -0.76 -21.05 -3.58
CA ASN A 460 0.46 -20.61 -4.26
C ASN A 460 0.68 -21.37 -5.57
N ASP A 461 0.30 -22.65 -5.65
CA ASP A 461 0.46 -23.43 -6.88
C ASP A 461 -0.45 -22.93 -8.01
N ALA A 462 -1.59 -22.32 -7.68
CA ALA A 462 -2.46 -21.65 -8.66
C ALA A 462 -1.80 -20.43 -9.36
N HIS A 463 -0.70 -19.90 -8.80
CA HIS A 463 0.08 -18.84 -9.43
C HIS A 463 1.09 -19.38 -10.46
N LYS A 464 1.42 -20.68 -10.42
CA LYS A 464 2.41 -21.36 -11.28
C LYS A 464 1.79 -21.83 -12.61
N ILE A 465 1.11 -20.91 -13.30
CA ILE A 465 0.40 -21.22 -14.56
C ILE A 465 1.39 -21.69 -15.64
N LEU A 466 1.15 -22.88 -16.17
CA LEU A 466 1.95 -23.59 -17.17
C LEU A 466 1.53 -23.27 -18.61
N SER A 467 2.33 -23.71 -19.57
CA SER A 467 1.99 -23.56 -20.99
C SER A 467 0.85 -24.50 -21.43
N LYS A 468 0.18 -24.17 -22.55
CA LYS A 468 -0.87 -25.01 -23.16
C LYS A 468 -0.43 -26.43 -23.56
N LYS A 469 0.88 -26.71 -23.56
CA LYS A 469 1.46 -28.03 -23.87
C LYS A 469 1.50 -28.93 -22.64
N GLU A 470 1.60 -28.35 -21.46
CA GLU A 470 1.73 -29.05 -20.16
C GLU A 470 0.39 -29.10 -19.40
N ALA A 471 -0.63 -28.40 -19.90
CA ALA A 471 -1.97 -28.39 -19.34
C ALA A 471 -2.64 -29.78 -19.45
N ILE A 472 -3.37 -30.17 -18.41
CA ILE A 472 -4.06 -31.46 -18.33
C ILE A 472 -5.20 -31.48 -19.35
N LYS A 473 -5.20 -32.49 -20.22
CA LYS A 473 -6.28 -32.76 -21.20
C LYS A 473 -6.89 -34.15 -21.09
N ASP A 474 -6.29 -35.02 -20.29
CA ASP A 474 -6.79 -36.35 -20.03
C ASP A 474 -7.95 -36.26 -19.02
N CYS A 475 -9.14 -36.61 -19.47
CA CYS A 475 -10.36 -36.61 -18.66
C CYS A 475 -10.29 -37.61 -17.48
N THR A 476 -9.52 -38.70 -17.61
CA THR A 476 -9.43 -39.75 -16.58
C THR A 476 -8.79 -39.25 -15.28
N VAL A 477 -7.95 -38.20 -15.36
CA VAL A 477 -7.34 -37.53 -14.20
C VAL A 477 -8.40 -36.99 -13.22
N CYS A 478 -9.59 -36.65 -13.72
CA CYS A 478 -10.68 -36.08 -12.92
C CYS A 478 -11.96 -36.95 -12.88
N HIS A 479 -12.19 -37.79 -13.90
CA HIS A 479 -13.42 -38.60 -14.05
C HIS A 479 -13.21 -40.11 -13.83
N SER A 480 -12.08 -40.52 -13.26
CA SER A 480 -11.87 -41.88 -12.77
C SER A 480 -12.39 -42.05 -11.33
N SER A 481 -12.77 -43.26 -10.96
CA SER A 481 -13.08 -43.64 -9.57
C SER A 481 -11.89 -43.47 -8.61
N GLU A 482 -10.68 -43.56 -9.15
CA GLU A 482 -9.43 -43.41 -8.40
C GLU A 482 -9.00 -41.96 -8.20
N ALA A 483 -9.64 -41.00 -8.88
CA ALA A 483 -9.32 -39.58 -8.77
C ALA A 483 -9.38 -39.12 -7.30
N LYS A 484 -8.23 -38.62 -6.81
CA LYS A 484 -8.07 -38.14 -5.44
C LYS A 484 -8.26 -36.63 -5.41
N PHE A 485 -9.36 -36.21 -4.82
CA PHE A 485 -9.66 -34.82 -4.52
C PHE A 485 -9.83 -34.68 -3.01
N ALA A 486 -9.13 -33.73 -2.39
CA ALA A 486 -9.42 -33.36 -1.01
C ALA A 486 -10.72 -32.53 -0.94
N GLY A 487 -11.38 -32.55 0.21
CA GLY A 487 -12.46 -31.61 0.51
C GLY A 487 -11.91 -30.42 1.31
N VAL A 488 -12.32 -29.20 0.96
CA VAL A 488 -11.97 -27.99 1.74
C VAL A 488 -13.22 -27.13 1.91
N LEU A 489 -13.58 -26.80 3.15
CA LEU A 489 -14.56 -25.75 3.43
C LEU A 489 -13.82 -24.40 3.49
N GLU A 490 -14.23 -23.45 2.66
CA GLU A 490 -13.69 -22.08 2.63
C GLU A 490 -14.76 -21.02 2.98
N ILE A 491 -14.45 -20.16 3.96
CA ILE A 491 -15.31 -19.08 4.42
C ILE A 491 -14.50 -17.79 4.41
N SER A 492 -15.01 -16.77 3.70
CA SER A 492 -14.31 -15.49 3.55
C SER A 492 -14.22 -14.78 4.91
N LYS A 493 -13.10 -14.12 5.21
CA LYS A 493 -12.98 -13.31 6.43
C LYS A 493 -12.76 -11.85 6.05
N GLU A 494 -13.43 -10.93 6.73
CA GLU A 494 -13.31 -9.50 6.39
C GLU A 494 -11.89 -9.00 6.68
N GLY A 495 -11.25 -8.40 5.67
CA GLY A 495 -9.90 -7.85 5.80
C GLY A 495 -8.81 -8.88 6.10
N ASP A 496 -9.05 -10.18 5.90
CA ASP A 496 -8.14 -11.25 6.29
C ASP A 496 -8.09 -12.39 5.27
N LYS A 497 -7.14 -13.31 5.44
CA LYS A 497 -7.11 -14.56 4.66
C LYS A 497 -8.39 -15.37 4.91
N THR A 498 -8.97 -15.91 3.84
CA THR A 498 -10.11 -16.85 3.88
C THR A 498 -9.81 -17.99 4.86
N LEU A 499 -10.75 -18.26 5.77
CA LEU A 499 -10.69 -19.43 6.63
C LEU A 499 -10.85 -20.68 5.77
N LYS A 500 -9.87 -21.58 5.82
CA LYS A 500 -9.90 -22.88 5.15
C LYS A 500 -9.73 -24.00 6.17
N THR A 501 -10.58 -25.02 6.09
CA THR A 501 -10.48 -26.25 6.88
C THR A 501 -10.66 -27.45 5.96
N LEU A 502 -9.88 -28.52 6.15
CA LEU A 502 -10.07 -29.77 5.42
C LEU A 502 -11.39 -30.42 5.86
N VAL A 503 -12.04 -31.14 4.96
CA VAL A 503 -13.26 -31.92 5.26
C VAL A 503 -13.12 -33.35 4.74
N ASP A 504 -13.69 -34.32 5.46
CA ASP A 504 -13.71 -35.73 5.04
C ASP A 504 -14.34 -35.84 3.63
N ARG A 505 -13.69 -36.59 2.72
CA ARG A 505 -14.18 -36.88 1.38
C ARG A 505 -15.61 -37.45 1.40
N LYS A 506 -16.02 -38.16 2.45
CA LYS A 506 -17.40 -38.65 2.64
C LYS A 506 -18.45 -37.54 2.58
N ILE A 507 -18.14 -36.33 3.05
CA ILE A 507 -19.05 -35.17 3.00
C ILE A 507 -19.46 -34.85 1.57
N LEU A 508 -18.51 -34.92 0.61
CA LEU A 508 -18.78 -34.65 -0.81
C LEU A 508 -19.79 -35.63 -1.41
N ASN A 509 -19.92 -36.82 -0.81
CA ASN A 509 -20.79 -37.90 -1.24
C ASN A 509 -22.05 -38.03 -0.37
N SER A 510 -22.18 -37.21 0.68
CA SER A 510 -23.29 -37.25 1.62
C SER A 510 -24.60 -36.69 1.02
N VAL A 511 -25.72 -37.29 1.41
CA VAL A 511 -27.09 -36.81 1.08
C VAL A 511 -27.32 -35.36 1.51
N TYR A 512 -26.51 -34.84 2.44
CA TYR A 512 -26.61 -33.48 2.97
C TYR A 512 -25.93 -32.42 2.10
N ALA A 513 -24.87 -32.79 1.37
CA ALA A 513 -24.19 -31.90 0.42
C ALA A 513 -24.96 -31.82 -0.91
N ILE A 514 -25.35 -32.97 -1.47
CA ILE A 514 -25.88 -33.15 -2.84
C ILE A 514 -27.01 -32.18 -3.25
N PRO A 515 -28.02 -31.86 -2.41
CA PRO A 515 -29.08 -30.92 -2.80
C PRO A 515 -28.59 -29.50 -3.08
N ASN A 516 -27.38 -29.16 -2.62
CA ASN A 516 -26.79 -27.83 -2.70
C ASN A 516 -25.63 -27.78 -3.71
N VAL A 517 -24.77 -28.81 -3.79
CA VAL A 517 -23.68 -28.93 -4.79
C VAL A 517 -24.11 -29.61 -6.10
N ARG A 518 -25.29 -29.26 -6.63
CA ARG A 518 -25.88 -29.88 -7.82
C ARG A 518 -25.03 -29.75 -9.10
N ASP A 519 -24.13 -28.76 -9.14
CA ASP A 519 -23.18 -28.52 -10.23
C ASP A 519 -21.94 -29.47 -10.23
N PHE A 520 -21.83 -30.37 -9.24
CA PHE A 520 -20.66 -31.25 -9.00
C PHE A 520 -20.99 -32.74 -9.02
N TYR A 521 -21.82 -33.17 -9.96
CA TYR A 521 -22.00 -34.60 -10.23
C TYR A 521 -20.81 -35.15 -11.03
N VAL A 522 -19.67 -35.34 -10.34
CA VAL A 522 -18.43 -35.87 -10.93
C VAL A 522 -18.42 -37.39 -10.79
N LEU A 523 -18.45 -38.08 -11.94
CA LEU A 523 -18.27 -39.53 -12.04
C LEU A 523 -17.05 -39.99 -11.23
N GLY A 524 -17.24 -40.96 -10.33
CA GLY A 524 -16.19 -41.49 -9.45
C GLY A 524 -16.09 -40.81 -8.08
N LEU A 525 -16.54 -39.56 -7.93
CA LEU A 525 -16.80 -38.97 -6.61
C LEU A 525 -18.22 -39.33 -6.16
N SER A 526 -19.24 -38.80 -6.84
CA SER A 526 -20.63 -38.76 -6.36
C SER A 526 -21.46 -40.01 -6.67
N ARG A 527 -20.86 -41.22 -6.70
CA ARG A 527 -21.64 -42.46 -6.87
C ARG A 527 -22.32 -42.83 -5.55
N ILE A 528 -23.59 -42.48 -5.43
CA ILE A 528 -24.39 -42.72 -4.22
C ILE A 528 -25.10 -44.06 -4.35
N SER A 529 -24.63 -45.07 -3.60
CA SER A 529 -25.24 -46.40 -3.56
C SER A 529 -26.74 -46.37 -3.25
N VAL A 530 -27.20 -45.41 -2.44
CA VAL A 530 -28.63 -45.22 -2.13
C VAL A 530 -29.44 -44.82 -3.37
N LEU A 531 -28.90 -44.00 -4.29
CA LEU A 531 -29.60 -43.67 -5.54
C LEU A 531 -29.58 -44.84 -6.52
N ASP A 532 -28.47 -45.58 -6.60
CA ASP A 532 -28.39 -46.83 -7.38
C ASP A 532 -29.45 -47.84 -6.86
N ILE A 533 -29.56 -48.01 -5.53
CA ILE A 533 -30.56 -48.88 -4.87
C ILE A 533 -32.00 -48.39 -5.11
N LEU A 534 -32.26 -47.08 -4.98
CA LEU A 534 -33.60 -46.52 -5.23
C LEU A 534 -34.00 -46.64 -6.70
N PHE A 535 -33.07 -46.50 -7.64
CA PHE A 535 -33.31 -46.74 -9.05
C PHE A 535 -33.62 -48.21 -9.33
N VAL A 536 -32.83 -49.15 -8.77
CA VAL A 536 -33.10 -50.59 -8.88
C VAL A 536 -34.46 -50.94 -8.27
N LEU A 537 -34.80 -50.40 -7.09
CA LEU A 537 -36.12 -50.55 -6.47
C LEU A 537 -37.24 -50.01 -7.36
N ALA A 538 -37.08 -48.81 -7.94
CA ALA A 538 -38.08 -48.24 -8.84
C ALA A 538 -38.30 -49.11 -10.09
N VAL A 539 -37.23 -49.66 -10.67
CA VAL A 539 -37.31 -50.60 -11.81
C VAL A 539 -38.00 -51.90 -11.39
N VAL A 540 -37.61 -52.51 -10.26
CA VAL A 540 -38.22 -53.74 -9.74
C VAL A 540 -39.70 -53.53 -9.39
N CYS A 541 -40.06 -52.43 -8.74
CA CYS A 541 -41.45 -52.07 -8.44
C CYS A 541 -42.26 -51.79 -9.72
N GLY A 542 -41.68 -51.14 -10.73
CA GLY A 542 -42.33 -50.92 -12.02
C GLY A 542 -42.64 -52.23 -12.76
N ILE A 543 -41.66 -53.14 -12.84
CA ILE A 543 -41.83 -54.48 -13.42
C ILE A 543 -42.83 -55.29 -12.60
N GLY A 544 -42.71 -55.29 -11.27
CA GLY A 544 -43.60 -56.00 -10.36
C GLY A 544 -45.05 -55.51 -10.43
N PHE A 545 -45.28 -54.21 -10.58
CA PHE A 545 -46.61 -53.64 -10.78
C PHE A 545 -47.20 -54.07 -12.14
N GLY A 546 -46.41 -54.05 -13.21
CA GLY A 546 -46.82 -54.52 -14.54
C GLY A 546 -47.21 -55.99 -14.54
N LEU A 547 -46.36 -56.86 -13.96
CA LEU A 547 -46.62 -58.30 -13.82
C LEU A 547 -47.82 -58.56 -12.89
N GLY A 548 -47.91 -57.88 -11.75
CA GLY A 548 -49.02 -58.00 -10.81
C GLY A 548 -50.36 -57.63 -11.44
N HIS A 549 -50.41 -56.49 -12.15
CA HIS A 549 -51.61 -56.06 -12.87
C HIS A 549 -52.01 -57.03 -14.00
N LEU A 550 -51.04 -57.56 -14.75
CA LEU A 550 -51.30 -58.58 -15.78
C LEU A 550 -51.84 -59.88 -15.17
N SER A 551 -51.22 -60.37 -14.09
CA SER A 551 -51.66 -61.56 -13.36
C SER A 551 -53.06 -61.39 -12.78
N LEU A 552 -53.36 -60.23 -12.17
CA LEU A 552 -54.71 -59.92 -11.68
C LEU A 552 -55.73 -59.90 -12.83
N ARG A 553 -55.36 -59.36 -14.00
CA ARG A 553 -56.21 -59.35 -15.19
C ARG A 553 -56.52 -60.77 -15.68
N ILE A 554 -55.53 -61.67 -15.69
CA ILE A 554 -55.69 -63.07 -16.06
C ILE A 554 -56.60 -63.79 -15.03
N ILE A 555 -56.29 -63.71 -13.74
CA ILE A 555 -57.06 -64.36 -12.66
C ILE A 555 -58.50 -63.84 -12.58
N THR A 556 -58.75 -62.56 -12.86
CA THR A 556 -60.11 -61.99 -12.89
C THR A 556 -60.84 -62.17 -14.22
N THR A 557 -60.21 -62.76 -15.25
CA THR A 557 -60.85 -62.98 -16.56
C THR A 557 -62.08 -63.90 -16.46
N PRO A 558 -62.08 -65.04 -15.74
CA PRO A 558 -63.28 -65.87 -15.58
C PRO A 558 -64.43 -65.15 -14.89
N ILE A 559 -64.15 -64.34 -13.87
CA ILE A 559 -65.14 -63.54 -13.13
C ILE A 559 -65.74 -62.47 -14.05
N ARG A 560 -64.88 -61.74 -14.79
CA ARG A 560 -65.31 -60.73 -15.77
C ARG A 560 -66.07 -61.32 -16.95
N ARG A 561 -65.80 -62.58 -17.31
CA ARG A 561 -66.52 -63.34 -18.34
C ARG A 561 -67.92 -63.72 -17.86
N LYS A 562 -68.07 -64.35 -16.68
CA LYS A 562 -69.40 -64.64 -16.08
C LYS A 562 -70.26 -63.38 -15.98
N ARG A 563 -69.69 -62.26 -15.49
CA ARG A 563 -70.38 -60.97 -15.37
C ARG A 563 -70.82 -60.34 -16.71
N ARG A 564 -70.27 -60.79 -17.85
CA ARG A 564 -70.68 -60.38 -19.21
C ARG A 564 -71.65 -61.37 -19.87
N GLU A 565 -71.63 -62.63 -19.44
CA GLU A 565 -72.52 -63.70 -19.92
C GLU A 565 -73.87 -63.74 -19.19
N GLY A 566 -74.14 -62.78 -18.29
CA GLY A 566 -75.46 -62.59 -17.67
C GLY A 566 -75.86 -63.66 -16.65
N LYS A 567 -74.88 -64.30 -15.98
CA LYS A 567 -75.06 -65.31 -14.93
C LYS A 567 -74.43 -64.88 -13.61
#